data_AF-A0A7Y5AI91-F1
#
_entry.id   AF-A0A7Y5AI91-F1
#
_cell.length_a   1.000
_cell.length_b   1.000
_cell.length_c   1.000
_cell.angle_alpha   90.00
_cell.angle_beta   90.00
_cell.angle_gamma   90.00
#
_symmetry.space_group_name_H-M   'P 1'
#
loop_
_entity.id
_entity.type
_entity.pdbx_description
1 polymer ?
#
loop_
_entity_poly.entity_id
_entity_poly.type
_entity_poly.pdbx_seq_one_letter_code
_entity_poly.pdbx_strand_id
1 'polypeptide(L)'
;HPGITRGGHYHHSKTEKFLVIKGKANFRFRQVVTGEFYELETCGESPTIVETVPGWTHDITNIGEDEMIVMLWANEIFDREHPDTYALPVCP
;
A
#
# COMPACT_ATOMS: atom_id res chain seq x y z
N HIS A 1 -14.93 -0.87 -1.51
CA HIS A 1 -15.77 -0.67 -2.71
C HIS A 1 -14.89 -0.53 -3.94
N PRO A 2 -15.37 -0.93 -5.14
CA PRO A 2 -14.62 -0.83 -6.40
C PRO A 2 -14.09 0.59 -6.68
N GLY A 3 -12.92 0.67 -7.29
CA GLY A 3 -12.30 1.93 -7.74
C GLY A 3 -11.72 2.82 -6.63
N ILE A 4 -11.83 2.45 -5.35
CA ILE A 4 -11.27 3.23 -4.25
C ILE A 4 -9.77 2.97 -4.12
N THR A 5 -9.00 4.06 -4.15
CA THR A 5 -7.56 4.09 -3.83
C THR A 5 -7.33 4.58 -2.40
N ARG A 6 -6.41 3.95 -1.67
CA ARG A 6 -5.90 4.38 -0.36
C ARG A 6 -4.37 4.35 -0.38
N GLY A 7 -3.73 5.12 0.50
CA GLY A 7 -2.28 5.28 0.51
C GLY A 7 -1.89 6.67 0.01
N GLY A 8 -0.99 6.75 -0.96
CA GLY A 8 -0.44 8.01 -1.46
C GLY A 8 0.49 8.65 -0.43
N HIS A 9 1.30 7.85 0.24
CA HIS A 9 2.25 8.30 1.23
C HIS A 9 3.45 7.36 1.32
N TYR A 10 4.50 7.81 1.98
CA TYR A 10 5.68 7.02 2.31
C TYR A 10 6.05 7.15 3.79
N HIS A 11 7.00 6.31 4.21
CA HIS A 11 7.57 6.29 5.55
C HIS A 11 9.11 6.38 5.49
N HIS A 12 9.74 6.89 6.54
CA HIS A 12 11.20 6.85 6.68
C HIS A 12 11.71 5.55 7.30
N SER A 13 10.92 4.94 8.19
CA SER A 13 11.33 3.73 8.93
C SER A 13 10.22 2.68 9.09
N LYS A 14 8.95 3.09 9.12
CA LYS A 14 7.80 2.20 9.16
C LYS A 14 7.77 1.29 7.94
N THR A 15 7.48 0.02 8.17
CA THR A 15 7.16 -0.94 7.12
C THR A 15 5.84 -1.63 7.41
N GLU A 16 5.13 -1.96 6.36
CA GLU A 16 3.82 -2.60 6.43
C GLU A 16 3.79 -3.84 5.55
N LYS A 17 3.01 -4.83 5.96
CA LYS A 17 2.71 -6.03 5.19
C LYS A 17 1.22 -6.12 4.97
N PHE A 18 0.83 -6.17 3.70
CA PHE A 18 -0.55 -6.27 3.26
C PHE A 18 -0.84 -7.69 2.81
N LEU A 19 -2.02 -8.19 3.17
CA LEU A 19 -2.57 -9.44 2.67
C LEU A 19 -4.01 -9.20 2.24
N VAL A 20 -4.28 -9.27 0.94
CA VAL A 20 -5.65 -9.23 0.44
C VAL A 20 -6.31 -10.56 0.78
N ILE A 21 -7.39 -10.51 1.57
CA ILE A 21 -8.14 -11.71 1.99
C ILE A 21 -9.43 -11.90 1.19
N LYS A 22 -9.92 -10.82 0.54
CA LYS A 22 -11.09 -10.83 -0.35
C LYS A 22 -10.93 -9.72 -1.38
N GLY A 23 -11.34 -9.97 -2.63
CA GLY A 23 -11.29 -9.00 -3.73
C GLY A 23 -9.95 -9.01 -4.49
N LYS A 24 -9.78 -8.01 -5.38
CA LYS A 24 -8.60 -7.82 -6.23
C LYS A 24 -8.02 -6.43 -5.99
N ALA A 25 -6.71 -6.37 -5.75
CA ALA A 25 -5.99 -5.15 -5.47
C ALA A 25 -4.89 -4.91 -6.50
N ASN A 26 -4.69 -3.66 -6.89
CA ASN A 26 -3.46 -3.21 -7.53
C ASN A 26 -2.69 -2.35 -6.52
N PHE A 27 -1.47 -2.77 -6.20
CA PHE A 27 -0.51 -2.02 -5.41
C PHE A 27 0.46 -1.30 -6.35
N ARG A 28 0.69 -0.02 -6.09
CA ARG A 28 1.66 0.78 -6.84
C ARG A 28 2.67 1.40 -5.90
N PHE A 29 3.91 1.49 -6.35
CA PHE A 29 5.03 2.01 -5.60
C PHE A 29 5.86 2.95 -6.47
N ARG A 30 6.36 4.03 -5.88
CA ARG A 30 7.34 4.90 -6.50
C ARG A 30 8.42 5.30 -5.50
N GLN A 31 9.68 5.10 -5.86
CA GLN A 31 10.81 5.53 -5.05
C GLN A 31 10.90 7.06 -5.06
N VAL A 32 11.01 7.69 -3.88
CA VAL A 32 10.84 9.16 -3.72
C VAL A 32 11.96 10.04 -4.31
N VAL A 33 13.15 9.48 -4.50
CA VAL A 33 14.36 10.11 -5.06
C VAL A 33 14.59 9.71 -6.52
N THR A 34 14.58 8.42 -6.83
CA THR A 34 14.92 7.88 -8.16
C THR A 34 13.74 7.90 -9.11
N GLY A 35 12.51 7.95 -8.59
CA GLY A 35 11.29 7.85 -9.39
C GLY A 35 11.05 6.46 -9.98
N GLU A 36 11.85 5.46 -9.60
CA GLU A 36 11.62 4.07 -9.99
C GLU A 36 10.20 3.64 -9.60
N PHE A 37 9.54 2.95 -10.51
CA PHE A 37 8.14 2.58 -10.38
C PHE A 37 7.98 1.07 -10.39
N TYR A 38 7.10 0.57 -9.53
CA TYR A 38 6.72 -0.83 -9.48
C TYR A 38 5.22 -0.96 -9.24
N GLU A 39 4.61 -1.96 -9.86
CA GLU A 39 3.20 -2.30 -9.66
C GLU A 39 3.02 -3.80 -9.53
N LEU A 40 2.03 -4.20 -8.74
CA LEU A 40 1.70 -5.59 -8.47
C LEU A 40 0.21 -5.75 -8.24
N GLU A 41 -0.39 -6.69 -8.94
CA GLU A 41 -1.76 -7.12 -8.68
C GLU A 41 -1.78 -8.39 -7.82
N THR A 42 -2.72 -8.46 -6.89
CA THR A 42 -2.98 -9.66 -6.08
C THR A 42 -4.46 -9.78 -5.73
N CYS A 43 -4.87 -10.96 -5.28
CA CYS A 43 -6.25 -11.24 -4.93
C CYS A 43 -6.36 -12.20 -3.74
N GLY A 44 -7.54 -12.25 -3.14
CA GLY A 44 -7.82 -13.15 -2.02
C GLY A 44 -7.84 -14.65 -2.36
N GLU A 45 -7.92 -15.03 -3.64
CA GLU A 45 -7.93 -16.44 -4.06
C GLU A 45 -6.54 -17.07 -4.04
N SER A 46 -5.50 -16.26 -4.26
CA SER A 46 -4.10 -16.65 -4.18
C SER A 46 -3.35 -15.60 -3.34
N PRO A 47 -3.46 -15.67 -2.00
CA PRO A 47 -2.95 -14.62 -1.13
C PRO A 47 -1.43 -14.46 -1.25
N THR A 48 -0.99 -13.24 -1.56
CA THR A 48 0.41 -12.84 -1.61
C THR A 48 0.67 -11.76 -0.57
N ILE A 49 1.75 -11.90 0.20
CA ILE A 49 2.20 -10.83 1.09
C ILE A 49 2.87 -9.75 0.25
N VAL A 50 2.36 -8.53 0.34
CA VAL A 50 2.96 -7.34 -0.27
C VAL A 50 3.55 -6.48 0.84
N GLU A 51 4.83 -6.13 0.74
CA GLU A 51 5.53 -5.34 1.74
C GLU A 51 5.85 -3.94 1.21
N THR A 52 5.62 -2.91 2.05
CA THR A 52 6.09 -1.55 1.76
C THR A 52 7.54 -1.38 2.19
N VAL A 53 8.27 -0.57 1.44
CA VAL A 53 9.69 -0.29 1.68
C VAL A 53 9.84 1.19 2.05
N PRO A 54 10.61 1.53 3.10
CA PRO A 54 10.85 2.93 3.44
C PRO A 54 11.44 3.71 2.25
N GLY A 55 11.02 4.96 2.09
CA GLY A 55 11.41 5.78 0.94
C GLY A 55 10.70 5.40 -0.38
N TRP A 56 9.68 4.54 -0.34
CA TRP A 56 8.77 4.31 -1.47
C TRP A 56 7.37 4.78 -1.09
N THR A 57 6.87 5.76 -1.85
CA THR A 57 5.46 6.09 -1.75
C THR A 57 4.63 5.00 -2.39
N HIS A 58 3.52 4.66 -1.77
CA HIS A 58 2.70 3.55 -2.19
C HIS A 58 1.21 3.84 -2.07
N ASP A 59 0.43 3.17 -2.92
CA ASP A 59 -1.02 3.13 -2.81
C ASP A 59 -1.56 1.75 -3.19
N ILE A 60 -2.81 1.51 -2.79
CA ILE A 60 -3.57 0.30 -3.07
C ILE A 60 -4.93 0.72 -3.62
N THR A 61 -5.31 0.14 -4.76
CA THR A 61 -6.60 0.38 -5.43
C THR A 61 -7.38 -0.91 -5.52
N ASN A 62 -8.66 -0.88 -5.16
CA ASN A 62 -9.57 -1.98 -5.45
C ASN A 62 -9.93 -1.98 -6.94
N ILE A 63 -9.39 -2.94 -7.68
CA ILE A 63 -9.61 -3.11 -9.14
C ILE A 63 -10.66 -4.18 -9.45
N GLY A 64 -11.27 -4.79 -8.43
CA GLY A 64 -12.34 -5.77 -8.58
C GLY A 64 -13.73 -5.13 -8.67
N GLU A 65 -14.75 -5.98 -8.84
CA GLU A 65 -16.16 -5.59 -8.92
C GLU A 65 -16.86 -5.58 -7.55
N ASP A 66 -16.23 -6.18 -6.54
CA ASP A 66 -16.78 -6.38 -5.21
C ASP A 66 -16.05 -5.59 -4.12
N GLU A 67 -16.48 -5.80 -2.88
CA GLU A 67 -15.75 -5.39 -1.70
C GLU A 67 -14.39 -6.09 -1.58
N MET A 68 -13.35 -5.28 -1.35
CA MET A 68 -12.00 -5.74 -1.04
C MET A 68 -11.74 -5.62 0.46
N ILE A 69 -11.23 -6.71 1.06
CA ILE A 69 -10.80 -6.74 2.46
C ILE A 69 -9.31 -7.05 2.49
N VAL A 70 -8.57 -6.27 3.26
CA VAL A 70 -7.11 -6.34 3.37
C VAL A 70 -6.72 -6.37 4.84
N MET A 71 -5.87 -7.32 5.20
CA MET A 71 -5.20 -7.34 6.50
C MET A 71 -3.88 -6.56 6.40
N LEU A 72 -3.62 -5.71 7.38
CA LEU A 72 -2.43 -4.88 7.47
C LEU A 72 -1.70 -5.17 8.77
N TRP A 73 -0.42 -5.49 8.66
CA TRP A 73 0.53 -5.52 9.77
C TRP A 73 1.53 -4.39 9.59
N ALA A 74 1.95 -3.75 10.68
CA ALA A 74 3.02 -2.76 10.69
C ALA A 74 4.09 -3.14 11.71
N ASN A 75 5.34 -2.75 11.46
CA ASN A 75 6.48 -3.02 12.36
C ASN A 75 6.42 -2.23 13.68
N GLU A 76 5.54 -1.26 13.80
CA GLU A 76 5.37 -0.43 14.99
C GLU A 76 3.90 -0.01 15.20
N ILE A 77 3.55 0.34 16.44
CA ILE A 77 2.23 0.87 16.78
C ILE A 77 2.15 2.32 16.29
N PHE A 78 1.00 2.71 15.73
CA PHE A 78 0.77 4.08 15.30
C PHE A 78 0.85 5.08 16.47
N ASP A 79 1.77 6.04 16.38
CA ASP A 79 1.89 7.20 17.26
C ASP A 79 1.43 8.46 16.52
N ARG A 80 0.49 9.21 17.11
CA ARG A 80 -0.04 10.45 16.50
C ARG A 80 0.94 11.60 16.56
N GLU A 81 1.83 11.64 17.55
CA GLU A 81 2.84 12.69 17.69
C GLU A 81 4.02 12.43 16.73
N HIS A 82 4.29 11.16 16.42
CA HIS A 82 5.36 10.72 15.52
C HIS A 82 4.84 9.69 14.50
N PRO A 83 3.99 10.08 13.53
CA PRO A 83 3.29 9.13 12.67
C PRO A 83 4.17 8.38 11.68
N ASP A 84 5.36 8.92 11.37
CA ASP A 84 6.26 8.47 10.30
C ASP A 84 5.52 8.26 8.97
N THR A 85 4.55 9.12 8.66
CA THR A 85 3.73 9.03 7.44
C THR A 85 3.69 10.37 6.74
N TYR A 86 4.15 10.40 5.49
CA TYR A 86 4.31 11.64 4.72
C TYR A 86 3.54 11.54 3.40
N ALA A 87 2.56 12.43 3.22
CA ALA A 87 1.73 12.46 2.02
C ALA A 87 2.55 12.77 0.77
N LEU A 88 2.46 11.88 -0.22
CA LEU A 88 3.11 12.00 -1.52
C LEU A 88 2.40 11.06 -2.51
N PRO A 89 1.60 11.56 -3.46
CA PRO A 89 0.95 10.71 -4.45
C PRO A 89 1.93 9.83 -5.24
N VAL A 90 1.51 8.63 -5.66
CA VAL A 90 2.34 7.74 -6.51
C VAL A 90 2.46 8.28 -7.93
N CYS A 91 1.34 8.72 -8.52
CA CYS A 91 1.33 9.46 -9.77
C CYS A 91 1.32 10.98 -9.49
N PRO A 92 2.09 11.79 -10.24
CA PRO A 92 2.00 13.25 -10.17
C PRO A 92 0.63 13.77 -10.63
#